data_AF-A0A433CT41-F1
#
_entry.id   AF-A0A433CT41-F1
#
_cell.length_a   1.000
_cell.length_b   1.000
_cell.length_c   1.000
_cell.angle_alpha   90.00
_cell.angle_beta   90.00
_cell.angle_gamma   90.00
#
_symmetry.space_group_name_H-M   'P 1'
#
loop_
_entity.id
_entity.type
_entity.pdbx_description
1 polymer ?
#
loop_
_entity_poly.entity_id
_entity_poly.type
_entity_poly.pdbx_seq_one_letter_code
_entity_poly.pdbx_strand_id
1 'polypeptide(L)'
;MSSVNELIKLEELLQGYQSGFYTEGEVISICLELLYCQSNVDHLWLQMPDWVKTAVIHQLKDFSDEDEIVSFGQKDAQLVKMRLLKVKKWLSKRGLFNQSV
;
A
#
# COMPACT_ATOMS: atom_id res chain seq x y z
N MET A 1 19.09 -7.58 -3.76
CA MET A 1 19.51 -6.25 -3.27
C MET A 1 18.37 -5.23 -3.44
N SER A 2 17.13 -5.57 -3.05
CA SER A 2 15.97 -4.68 -3.28
C SER A 2 15.50 -4.00 -1.99
N SER A 3 15.47 -4.74 -0.87
CA SER A 3 14.91 -4.36 0.44
C SER A 3 15.33 -2.99 1.01
N VAL A 4 16.57 -2.56 0.76
CA VAL A 4 17.09 -1.27 1.27
C VAL A 4 16.50 -0.09 0.50
N ASN A 5 16.21 -0.28 -0.79
CA ASN A 5 15.72 0.79 -1.66
C ASN A 5 14.25 1.13 -1.34
N GLU A 6 13.42 0.15 -0.97
CA GLU A 6 12.02 0.45 -0.64
C GLU A 6 11.85 1.18 0.70
N LEU A 7 12.74 0.97 1.67
CA LEU A 7 12.73 1.70 2.94
C LEU A 7 13.14 3.16 2.78
N ILE A 8 14.19 3.41 1.98
CA ILE A 8 14.61 4.79 1.66
C ILE A 8 13.47 5.54 0.98
N LYS A 9 12.78 4.90 0.02
CA LYS A 9 11.61 5.49 -0.64
C LYS A 9 10.46 5.79 0.33
N LEU A 10 10.22 4.90 1.30
CA LEU A 10 9.21 5.14 2.33
C LEU A 10 9.60 6.34 3.20
N GLU A 11 10.86 6.43 3.61
CA GLU A 11 11.36 7.57 4.40
C GLU A 11 11.25 8.90 3.63
N GLU A 12 11.72 8.94 2.38
CA GLU A 12 11.62 10.12 1.50
C GLU A 12 10.16 10.55 1.29
N LEU A 13 9.25 9.58 1.11
CA LEU A 13 7.82 9.84 0.98
C LEU A 13 7.25 10.49 2.24
N LEU A 14 7.58 9.96 3.42
CA LEU A 14 7.07 10.46 4.69
C LEU A 14 7.64 11.85 5.02
N GLN A 15 8.91 12.10 4.71
CA GLN A 15 9.51 13.43 4.82
C GLN A 15 8.84 14.43 3.86
N GLY A 16 8.54 13.99 2.63
CA GLY A 16 7.80 14.79 1.65
C GLY A 16 6.40 15.15 2.13
N TYR A 17 5.69 14.19 2.73
CA TYR A 17 4.38 14.42 3.35
C TYR A 17 4.44 15.46 4.48
N GLN A 18 5.40 15.31 5.40
CA GLN A 18 5.61 16.26 6.50
C GLN A 18 5.93 17.68 6.01
N SER A 19 6.57 17.79 4.85
CA SER A 19 6.90 19.06 4.21
C SER A 19 5.77 19.63 3.34
N GLY A 20 4.63 18.93 3.23
CA GLY A 20 3.47 19.34 2.44
C GLY A 20 3.60 19.10 0.92
N PHE A 21 4.57 18.28 0.48
CA PHE A 21 4.73 17.92 -0.94
C PHE A 21 3.78 16.83 -1.40
N TYR A 22 3.24 16.05 -0.46
CA TYR A 22 2.28 14.98 -0.74
C TYR A 22 1.04 15.15 0.12
N THR A 23 -0.09 14.75 -0.43
CA THR A 23 -1.34 14.55 0.29
C THR A 23 -1.39 13.16 0.93
N GLU A 24 -2.29 12.95 1.89
CA GLU A 24 -2.51 11.63 2.48
C GLU A 24 -2.84 10.57 1.42
N GLY A 25 -3.69 10.90 0.45
CA GLY A 25 -4.09 9.99 -0.63
C GLY A 25 -2.93 9.57 -1.52
N GLU A 26 -2.00 10.48 -1.80
CA GLU A 26 -0.78 10.17 -2.58
C GLU A 26 0.16 9.27 -1.78
N VAL A 27 0.35 9.53 -0.49
CA VAL A 27 1.17 8.67 0.39
C VAL A 27 0.59 7.26 0.45
N ILE A 28 -0.73 7.12 0.65
CA ILE A 28 -1.39 5.81 0.69
C ILE A 28 -1.20 5.08 -0.65
N SER A 29 -1.38 5.78 -1.76
CA SER A 29 -1.23 5.20 -3.11
C SER A 29 0.20 4.70 -3.37
N ILE A 30 1.22 5.48 -2.99
CA ILE A 30 2.63 5.10 -3.16
C ILE A 30 2.99 3.96 -2.19
N CYS A 31 2.49 3.98 -0.95
CA CYS A 31 2.66 2.89 0.00
C CYS A 31 2.07 1.57 -0.53
N LEU A 32 0.87 1.60 -1.14
CA LEU A 32 0.32 0.44 -1.82
C LEU A 32 1.24 -0.06 -2.95
N GLU A 33 1.85 0.85 -3.71
CA GLU A 33 2.82 0.50 -4.74
C GLU A 33 4.08 -0.17 -4.19
N LEU A 34 4.60 0.31 -3.06
CA LEU A 34 5.74 -0.31 -2.38
C LEU A 34 5.40 -1.72 -1.88
N LEU A 35 4.19 -1.92 -1.36
CA LEU A 35 3.71 -3.24 -0.89
C LEU A 35 3.55 -4.25 -2.03
N TYR A 36 3.48 -3.82 -3.30
CA TYR A 36 3.47 -4.74 -4.44
C TYR A 36 4.83 -5.42 -4.66
N CYS A 37 5.92 -4.78 -4.25
CA CYS A 37 7.27 -5.30 -4.40
C CYS A 37 7.55 -6.36 -3.32
N GLN A 38 7.21 -7.62 -3.62
CA GLN A 38 7.06 -8.71 -2.64
C GLN A 38 8.31 -9.08 -1.82
N SER A 39 9.49 -8.57 -2.16
CA SER A 39 10.74 -8.98 -1.51
C SER A 39 10.83 -8.59 -0.03
N ASN A 40 10.02 -7.63 0.47
CA ASN A 40 10.15 -7.18 1.86
C ASN A 40 8.87 -6.60 2.48
N VAL A 41 7.69 -7.10 2.09
CA VAL A 41 6.38 -6.55 2.51
C VAL A 41 6.23 -6.50 4.02
N ASP A 42 6.67 -7.53 4.75
CA ASP A 42 6.59 -7.57 6.21
C ASP A 42 7.38 -6.45 6.87
N HIS A 43 8.61 -6.23 6.42
CA HIS A 43 9.46 -5.21 7.00
C HIS A 43 8.98 -3.80 6.63
N LEU A 44 8.54 -3.59 5.37
CA LEU A 44 7.92 -2.34 4.95
C LEU A 44 6.68 -2.02 5.77
N TRP A 45 5.80 -3.00 5.98
CA TRP A 45 4.59 -2.83 6.79
C TRP A 45 4.90 -2.39 8.21
N LEU A 46 5.93 -2.95 8.84
CA LEU A 46 6.33 -2.57 10.21
C LEU A 46 6.80 -1.11 10.31
N GLN A 47 7.44 -0.60 9.26
CA GLN A 47 7.95 0.77 9.22
C GLN A 47 6.88 1.80 8.85
N MET A 48 5.74 1.37 8.30
CA MET A 48 4.66 2.28 7.95
C MET A 48 4.00 2.89 9.19
N PRO A 49 3.63 4.19 9.14
CA PRO A 49 2.82 4.81 10.18
C PRO A 49 1.45 4.14 10.32
N ASP A 50 0.89 4.15 11.52
CA ASP A 50 -0.38 3.47 11.80
C ASP A 50 -1.57 4.07 11.03
N TRP A 51 -1.54 5.37 10.75
CA TRP A 51 -2.54 6.01 9.91
C TRP A 51 -2.53 5.47 8.47
N VAL A 52 -1.33 5.18 7.91
CA VAL A 52 -1.19 4.55 6.59
C VAL A 52 -1.70 3.12 6.64
N LYS A 53 -1.31 2.34 7.66
CA LYS A 53 -1.77 0.95 7.84
C LYS A 53 -3.30 0.88 7.91
N THR A 54 -3.90 1.78 8.70
CA THR A 54 -5.35 1.87 8.88
C THR A 54 -6.05 2.21 7.58
N ALA A 55 -5.54 3.19 6.84
CA ALA A 55 -6.08 3.56 5.54
C ALA A 55 -6.00 2.42 4.52
N VAL A 56 -4.86 1.71 4.46
CA VAL A 56 -4.68 0.55 3.57
C VAL A 56 -5.63 -0.59 3.95
N ILE A 57 -5.78 -0.90 5.24
CA ILE A 57 -6.72 -1.91 5.73
C ILE A 57 -8.14 -1.52 5.33
N HIS A 58 -8.54 -0.28 5.61
CA HIS A 58 -9.89 0.22 5.30
C HIS A 58 -10.17 0.15 3.80
N GLN A 59 -9.25 0.63 2.96
CA GLN A 59 -9.38 0.61 1.51
C GLN A 59 -9.50 -0.81 0.94
N LEU A 60 -8.77 -1.79 1.51
CA LEU A 60 -8.76 -3.16 0.99
C LEU A 60 -9.78 -4.10 1.65
N LYS A 61 -10.39 -3.69 2.77
CA LYS A 61 -11.33 -4.52 3.53
C LYS A 61 -12.50 -4.97 2.66
N ASP A 62 -13.10 -4.03 1.96
CA ASP A 62 -14.27 -4.28 1.12
C ASP A 62 -13.90 -4.51 -0.36
N PHE A 63 -12.64 -4.25 -0.74
CA PHE A 63 -12.17 -4.39 -2.12
C PHE A 63 -12.27 -5.82 -2.66
N SER A 64 -13.00 -6.04 -3.75
CA SER A 64 -13.29 -7.35 -4.30
C SER A 64 -12.74 -7.55 -5.72
N ASP A 65 -12.72 -8.80 -6.19
CA ASP A 65 -12.42 -9.10 -7.59
C ASP A 65 -13.57 -8.73 -8.54
N GLU A 66 -14.71 -8.31 -8.03
CA GLU A 66 -15.83 -7.80 -8.83
C GLU A 66 -15.74 -6.29 -9.01
N ASP A 67 -14.95 -5.59 -8.19
CA ASP A 67 -14.82 -4.14 -8.24
C ASP A 67 -14.14 -3.69 -9.53
N GLU A 68 -14.72 -2.67 -10.17
CA GLU A 68 -14.13 -2.01 -11.32
C GLU A 68 -13.06 -1.02 -10.87
N ILE A 69 -11.85 -1.14 -11.44
CA ILE A 69 -10.78 -0.18 -11.24
C ILE A 69 -10.70 0.71 -12.46
N VAL A 70 -10.89 2.01 -12.22
CA VAL A 70 -10.57 3.04 -13.19
C VAL A 70 -9.15 3.52 -12.92
N SER A 71 -8.25 3.22 -13.85
CA SER A 71 -6.87 3.70 -13.83
C SER A 71 -6.76 4.88 -14.80
N PHE A 72 -6.42 6.06 -14.28
CA PHE A 72 -6.13 7.22 -15.11
C PHE A 72 -4.62 7.25 -15.42
N GLY A 73 -4.23 6.98 -16.68
CA GLY A 73 -2.84 6.98 -17.15
C GLY A 73 -2.42 5.68 -17.87
N GLN A 74 -1.11 5.41 -17.94
CA GLN A 74 -0.52 4.23 -18.63
C GLN A 74 -0.55 2.92 -17.82
N LYS A 75 -1.07 2.92 -16.59
CA LYS A 75 -1.11 1.71 -15.76
C LYS A 75 -2.30 0.85 -16.16
N ASP A 76 -2.04 -0.38 -16.59
CA ASP A 76 -3.06 -1.39 -16.85
C ASP A 76 -3.91 -1.63 -15.60
N ALA A 77 -5.21 -1.34 -15.69
CA ALA A 77 -6.16 -1.49 -14.59
C ALA A 77 -6.22 -2.92 -14.05
N GLN A 78 -6.06 -3.93 -14.91
CA GLN A 78 -6.03 -5.34 -14.50
C GLN A 78 -4.77 -5.65 -13.69
N LEU A 79 -3.63 -5.07 -14.07
CA LEU A 79 -2.39 -5.20 -13.31
C LEU A 79 -2.52 -4.56 -11.91
N VAL A 80 -3.15 -3.38 -11.83
CA VAL A 80 -3.43 -2.70 -10.55
C VAL A 80 -4.35 -3.54 -9.68
N LYS A 81 -5.44 -4.08 -10.25
CA LYS A 81 -6.37 -4.98 -9.56
C LYS A 81 -5.68 -6.20 -8.97
N MET A 82 -4.92 -6.91 -9.79
CA MET A 82 -4.16 -8.09 -9.37
C MET A 82 -3.21 -7.77 -8.21
N ARG A 83 -2.58 -6.60 -8.24
CA ARG A 83 -1.66 -6.13 -7.21
C ARG A 83 -2.40 -5.81 -5.89
N LEU A 84 -3.54 -5.12 -5.95
CA LEU A 84 -4.38 -4.86 -4.77
C LEU A 84 -4.91 -6.15 -4.15
N LEU A 85 -5.39 -7.10 -4.96
CA LEU A 85 -5.83 -8.42 -4.49
C LEU A 85 -4.70 -9.21 -3.82
N LYS A 86 -3.45 -9.09 -4.30
CA LYS A 86 -2.28 -9.70 -3.66
C LYS A 86 -2.01 -9.11 -2.28
N VAL A 87 -2.07 -7.78 -2.12
CA VAL A 87 -1.91 -7.11 -0.81
C VAL A 87 -3.06 -7.51 0.12
N LYS A 88 -4.31 -7.50 -0.37
CA LYS A 88 -5.47 -7.97 0.39
C LYS A 88 -5.27 -9.41 0.90
N LYS A 89 -4.86 -10.33 0.02
CA LYS A 89 -4.57 -11.72 0.41
C LYS A 89 -3.46 -11.81 1.45
N TRP A 90 -2.43 -10.97 1.36
CA TRP A 90 -1.36 -10.91 2.36
C TRP A 90 -1.88 -10.42 3.73
N LEU A 91 -2.72 -9.38 3.75
CA LEU A 91 -3.38 -8.87 4.96
C LEU A 91 -4.29 -9.94 5.59
N SER A 92 -5.11 -10.62 4.78
CA SER A 92 -6.00 -11.70 5.25
C SER A 92 -5.24 -12.84 5.91
N LYS A 93 -4.12 -13.28 5.32
CA LYS A 93 -3.28 -14.34 5.88
C LYS A 93 -2.69 -14.01 7.26
N ARG A 94 -2.55 -12.72 7.59
CA ARG A 94 -2.05 -12.22 8.87
C ARG A 94 -3.17 -11.85 9.85
N GLY A 95 -4.44 -11.98 9.45
CA GLY A 95 -5.57 -11.61 10.30
C GLY A 95 -5.71 -10.10 10.53
N LEU A 96 -5.08 -9.27 9.71
CA LEU A 96 -4.98 -7.82 9.92
C LEU A 96 -6.30 -7.07 9.70
N PHE A 97 -7.29 -7.68 9.04
CA PHE A 97 -8.63 -7.10 8.89
C PHE A 97 -9.50 -7.17 10.15
N ASN A 98 -9.11 -8.02 11.11
CA ASN A 98 -9.86 -8.23 12.36
C ASN A 98 -9.24 -7.46 13.53
N GLN A 99 -8.10 -6.79 13.31
CA GLN A 99 -7.45 -5.97 14.31
C GLN A 99 -8.05 -4.56 14.22
N SER A 100 -8.71 -4.13 15.30
CA SER A 100 -9.01 -2.70 15.48
C SER A 100 -7.67 -2.03 15.75
N VAL A 101 -7.09 -1.40 14.73
CA VAL A 101 -5.92 -0.52 14.87
C VAL A 101 -6.37 0.79 15.49
#